data_AF-A0A4R4ZHP4-F1
#
_entry.id   AF-A0A4R4ZHP4-F1
#
_cell.length_a   1.000
_cell.length_b   1.000
_cell.length_c   1.000
_cell.angle_alpha   90.00
_cell.angle_beta   90.00
_cell.angle_gamma   90.00
#
_symmetry.space_group_name_H-M   'P 1'
#
loop_
_entity.id
_entity.type
_entity.pdbx_description
1 polymer ?
#
loop_
_entity_poly.entity_id
_entity_poly.type
_entity_poly.pdbx_seq_one_letter_code
_entity_poly.pdbx_strand_id
1 'polypeptide(L)'
;MNRRPGLSARLKLTLSYAGFLLLGGGLLLAVVWVFVLRWLRTDDPRSLQQQYGVVVITGFTRSDALPGLVPAVATSLAFLLVFGLLGGWLLAGRMLAPLTRIADAARMASNGSLSHRIRLPGRSDEFRELADVFDTMLEQLQSHVAEQQRFAANASHELRTPLAISQ
;
A
#
# COMPACT_ATOMS: atom_id res chain seq x y z
N MET A 1 -27.24 -11.05 1.41
CA MET A 1 -27.12 -10.28 2.68
C MET A 1 -26.66 -8.88 2.36
N ASN A 2 -27.52 -7.86 2.48
CA ASN A 2 -27.18 -6.47 2.15
C ASN A 2 -26.27 -5.90 3.25
N ARG A 3 -24.98 -5.76 2.96
CA ARG A 3 -23.99 -5.14 3.87
C ARG A 3 -23.82 -3.66 3.56
N ARG A 4 -23.36 -2.91 4.56
CA ARG A 4 -23.16 -1.46 4.44
C ARG A 4 -22.08 -1.15 3.39
N PRO A 5 -22.33 -0.20 2.46
CA PRO A 5 -21.33 0.22 1.49
C PRO A 5 -20.04 0.70 2.19
N GLY A 6 -18.91 0.16 1.75
CA GLY A 6 -17.59 0.64 2.13
C GLY A 6 -17.16 1.81 1.25
N LEU A 7 -16.18 2.58 1.72
CA LEU A 7 -15.44 3.51 0.86
C LEU A 7 -14.77 2.70 -0.25
N SER A 8 -14.87 3.19 -1.49
CA SER A 8 -14.20 2.57 -2.63
C SER A 8 -12.70 2.51 -2.40
N ALA A 9 -12.04 1.46 -2.88
CA ALA A 9 -10.61 1.26 -2.84
C ALA A 9 -9.90 2.45 -3.49
N ARG A 10 -10.45 2.96 -4.59
CA ARG A 10 -9.95 4.18 -5.24
C ARG A 10 -9.98 5.39 -4.31
N LEU A 11 -11.09 5.61 -3.60
CA LEU A 11 -11.22 6.72 -2.67
C LEU A 11 -10.32 6.56 -1.45
N LYS A 12 -10.18 5.35 -0.90
CA LYS A 12 -9.19 5.08 0.16
C LYS A 12 -7.77 5.39 -0.32
N LEU A 13 -7.44 5.00 -1.56
CA LEU A 13 -6.13 5.22 -2.15
C LEU A 13 -5.86 6.72 -2.34
N THR A 14 -6.79 7.47 -2.93
CA THR A 14 -6.61 8.92 -3.12
C THR A 14 -6.51 9.66 -1.80
N LEU A 15 -7.34 9.31 -0.80
CA LEU A 15 -7.31 9.95 0.51
C LEU A 15 -6.00 9.66 1.25
N SER A 16 -5.50 8.43 1.13
CA SER A 16 -4.22 8.04 1.72
C SER A 16 -3.03 8.70 1.03
N TYR A 17 -3.07 8.84 -0.30
CA TYR A 17 -2.05 9.54 -1.06
C TYR A 17 -2.07 11.05 -0.77
N ALA A 18 -3.25 11.66 -0.72
CA ALA A 18 -3.42 13.06 -0.35
C ALA A 18 -2.92 13.32 1.09
N GLY A 19 -3.28 12.47 2.04
CA GLY A 19 -2.78 12.55 3.42
C GLY A 19 -1.26 12.38 3.50
N PHE A 20 -0.69 11.44 2.73
CA PHE A 20 0.74 11.24 2.66
C PHE A 20 1.48 12.48 2.09
N LEU A 21 0.96 13.07 1.01
CA LEU A 21 1.51 14.29 0.42
C LEU A 21 1.41 15.49 1.38
N LEU A 22 0.29 15.65 2.07
CA LEU A 22 0.11 16.71 3.05
C LEU A 22 1.08 16.56 4.23
N LEU A 23 1.26 15.33 4.73
CA LEU A 23 2.23 15.06 5.78
C LEU A 23 3.66 15.31 5.31
N GLY A 24 4.03 14.82 4.13
CA GLY A 24 5.37 15.03 3.56
C GLY A 24 5.68 16.50 3.30
N GLY A 25 4.72 17.22 2.71
CA GLY A 25 4.82 18.66 2.48
C GLY A 25 4.92 19.45 3.78
N GLY A 26 4.07 19.14 4.77
CA GLY A 26 4.12 19.78 6.09
C GLY A 26 5.42 19.50 6.84
N LEU A 27 5.93 18.26 6.79
CA LEU A 27 7.19 17.88 7.42
C LEU A 27 8.39 18.55 6.73
N LEU A 28 8.36 18.66 5.38
CA LEU A 28 9.34 19.44 4.63
C LEU A 28 9.31 20.92 5.02
N LEU A 29 8.12 21.53 5.07
CA LEU A 29 7.98 22.92 5.50
C LEU A 29 8.49 23.12 6.92
N ALA A 30 8.26 22.17 7.83
CA ALA A 30 8.78 22.21 9.18
C ALA A 30 10.32 22.10 9.22
N VAL A 31 10.92 21.22 8.42
CA VAL A 31 12.38 21.10 8.30
C VAL A 31 12.99 22.40 7.75
N VAL A 32 12.42 22.93 6.67
CA VAL A 32 12.85 24.21 6.07
C VAL A 32 12.67 25.35 7.07
N TRP A 33 11.55 25.41 7.78
CA TRP A 33 11.27 26.42 8.81
C TRP A 33 12.28 26.36 9.95
N VAL A 34 12.59 25.17 10.48
CA VAL A 34 13.63 24.97 11.50
C VAL A 34 15.00 25.37 10.98
N PHE A 35 15.33 25.04 9.73
CA PHE A 35 16.58 25.43 9.10
C PHE A 35 16.69 26.95 8.99
N VAL A 36 15.64 27.63 8.53
CA VAL A 36 15.57 29.10 8.45
C VAL A 36 15.71 29.73 9.84
N LEU A 37 14.96 29.26 10.84
CA LEU A 37 15.07 29.75 12.22
C LEU A 37 16.46 29.52 12.83
N ARG A 38 17.11 28.40 12.48
CA ARG A 38 18.47 28.11 12.90
C ARG A 38 19.44 29.08 12.25
N TRP A 39 19.32 29.33 10.95
CA TRP A 39 20.18 30.24 10.20
C TRP A 39 20.07 31.68 10.73
N LEU A 40 18.85 32.20 10.92
CA LEU A 40 18.59 33.51 11.55
C LEU A 40 19.12 33.63 12.99
N ARG A 41 19.29 32.51 13.71
CA ARG A 41 19.82 32.49 15.07
C ARG A 41 21.36 32.43 15.11
N THR A 42 22.00 31.97 14.04
CA THR A 42 23.47 31.90 13.95
C THR A 42 24.14 33.21 13.58
N ASP A 43 23.40 34.12 12.93
CA ASP A 43 23.89 35.47 12.66
C ASP A 43 23.75 36.29 13.95
N ASP A 44 24.75 36.21 14.82
CA ASP A 44 24.89 37.11 15.95
C ASP A 44 24.91 38.54 15.38
N PRO A 45 23.87 39.38 15.58
CA PRO A 45 23.78 40.69 14.92
C PRO A 45 24.96 41.62 15.27
N ARG A 46 25.71 41.27 16.32
CA ARG A 46 26.90 41.98 16.80
C ARG A 46 28.14 41.76 15.94
N SER A 47 28.31 40.61 15.28
CA SER A 47 29.51 40.36 14.46
C SER A 47 29.50 41.16 13.16
N LEU A 48 28.33 41.35 12.56
CA LEU A 48 28.13 42.18 11.37
C LEU A 48 28.21 43.69 11.67
N GLN A 49 27.76 44.11 12.86
CA GLN A 49 27.85 45.50 13.31
C GLN A 49 29.29 45.94 13.64
N GLN A 50 30.09 45.06 14.27
CA GLN A 50 31.47 45.37 14.65
C GLN A 50 32.43 45.47 13.46
N GLN A 51 32.15 44.75 12.36
CA GLN A 51 33.03 44.71 11.20
C GLN A 51 32.74 45.79 10.15
N TYR A 52 31.49 46.25 10.03
CA TYR A 52 31.10 47.19 8.96
C TYR A 52 30.28 48.42 9.39
N GLY A 53 29.91 48.56 10.67
CA GLY A 53 29.31 49.80 11.19
C GLY A 53 27.99 50.23 10.53
N VAL A 54 27.29 49.35 9.82
CA VAL A 54 26.03 49.64 9.13
C VAL A 54 25.01 48.57 9.47
N VAL A 55 23.83 48.99 9.95
CA VAL A 55 22.65 48.12 10.04
C VAL A 55 22.12 47.93 8.62
N VAL A 56 22.51 46.83 7.99
CA VAL A 56 21.99 46.45 6.67
C VAL A 56 20.71 45.66 6.87
N ILE A 57 19.58 46.36 6.89
CA ILE A 57 18.34 45.78 6.36
C ILE A 57 18.54 45.79 4.83
N THR A 58 18.59 44.61 4.19
CA THR A 58 18.81 44.34 2.73
C THR A 58 20.26 44.16 2.25
N GLY A 59 20.68 42.90 2.06
CA GLY A 59 21.96 42.59 1.38
C GLY A 59 22.22 41.10 1.18
N PHE A 60 21.45 40.41 0.33
CA PHE A 60 21.87 39.10 -0.21
C PHE A 60 23.05 39.32 -1.18
N THR A 61 24.29 39.23 -0.68
CA THR A 61 25.49 39.23 -1.54
C THR A 61 25.61 37.88 -2.25
N ARG A 62 25.68 37.86 -3.59
CA ARG A 62 25.66 36.62 -4.40
C ARG A 62 26.83 35.66 -4.11
N SER A 63 27.94 36.15 -3.54
CA SER A 63 29.15 35.38 -3.25
C SER A 63 29.03 34.44 -2.05
N ASP A 64 28.13 34.72 -1.10
CA ASP A 64 27.96 33.94 0.14
C ASP A 64 26.71 33.02 0.11
N ALA A 65 25.87 33.18 -0.91
CA ALA A 65 24.61 32.43 -1.04
C ALA A 65 24.80 30.99 -1.54
N LEU A 66 25.82 30.74 -2.38
CA LEU A 66 26.04 29.42 -2.99
C LEU A 66 26.54 28.34 -2.00
N PRO A 67 27.47 28.62 -1.06
CA PRO A 67 27.97 27.60 -0.13
C PRO A 67 26.93 27.12 0.89
N GLY A 68 25.99 27.98 1.30
CA GLY A 68 24.93 27.63 2.24
C GLY A 68 23.74 26.89 1.61
N LEU A 69 23.51 27.09 0.30
CA LEU A 69 22.38 26.49 -0.42
C LEU A 69 22.56 24.99 -0.67
N VAL A 70 23.78 24.55 -0.99
CA VAL A 70 24.09 23.14 -1.27
C VAL A 70 23.71 22.20 -0.10
N PRO A 71 24.15 22.42 1.15
CA PRO A 71 23.79 21.55 2.26
C PRO A 71 22.28 21.63 2.61
N ALA A 72 21.65 22.79 2.45
CA ALA A 72 20.20 22.94 2.69
C ALA A 72 19.37 22.12 1.69
N VAL A 73 19.70 22.22 0.40
CA VAL A 73 19.06 21.44 -0.67
C VAL A 73 19.34 19.96 -0.49
N ALA A 74 20.60 19.58 -0.22
CA ALA A 74 20.98 18.17 -0.03
C ALA A 74 20.23 17.53 1.14
N THR A 75 20.11 18.22 2.28
CA THR A 75 19.39 17.70 3.45
C THR A 75 17.90 17.58 3.17
N SER A 76 17.30 18.56 2.48
CA SER A 76 15.88 18.53 2.08
C SER A 76 15.60 17.39 1.10
N LEU A 77 16.47 17.17 0.12
CA LEU A 77 16.36 16.07 -0.85
C LEU A 77 16.50 14.71 -0.17
N ALA A 78 17.52 14.55 0.69
CA ALA A 78 17.74 13.30 1.42
C ALA A 78 16.54 12.96 2.30
N PHE A 79 15.99 13.96 2.98
CA PHE A 79 14.79 13.80 3.78
C PHE A 79 13.55 13.42 2.95
N LEU A 80 13.29 14.10 1.84
CA LEU A 80 12.20 13.75 0.92
C LEU A 80 12.33 12.33 0.38
N LEU A 81 13.54 11.92 0.04
CA LEU A 81 13.83 10.59 -0.46
C LEU A 81 13.51 9.52 0.60
N VAL A 82 13.98 9.69 1.83
CA VAL A 82 13.72 8.75 2.92
C VAL A 82 12.23 8.72 3.27
N PHE A 83 11.59 9.89 3.38
CA PHE A 83 10.16 9.99 3.69
C PHE A 83 9.29 9.37 2.58
N GLY A 84 9.61 9.68 1.32
CA GLY A 84 9.00 9.12 0.12
C GLY A 84 9.08 7.61 0.07
N LEU A 85 10.28 7.05 0.28
CA LEU A 85 10.51 5.62 0.29
C LEU A 85 9.76 4.91 1.42
N LEU A 86 9.89 5.38 2.66
CA LEU A 86 9.25 4.74 3.81
C LEU A 86 7.73 4.80 3.72
N GLY A 87 7.17 5.97 3.43
CA GLY A 87 5.73 6.13 3.34
C GLY A 87 5.13 5.47 2.11
N GLY A 88 5.82 5.52 0.97
CA GLY A 88 5.42 4.81 -0.24
C GLY A 88 5.42 3.30 -0.04
N TRP A 89 6.46 2.75 0.60
CA TRP A 89 6.54 1.33 0.94
C TRP A 89 5.42 0.89 1.88
N LEU A 90 5.20 1.64 2.97
CA LEU A 90 4.14 1.36 3.94
C LEU A 90 2.75 1.42 3.28
N LEU A 91 2.52 2.43 2.44
CA LEU A 91 1.24 2.63 1.78
C LEU A 91 0.96 1.54 0.75
N ALA A 92 1.96 1.20 -0.07
CA ALA A 92 1.87 0.10 -1.02
C ALA A 92 1.59 -1.23 -0.30
N GLY A 93 2.36 -1.55 0.75
CA GLY A 93 2.16 -2.77 1.52
C GLY A 93 0.76 -2.88 2.11
N ARG A 94 0.21 -1.78 2.63
CA ARG A 94 -1.13 -1.75 3.22
C ARG A 94 -2.25 -1.82 2.18
N MET A 95 -2.05 -1.22 1.00
CA MET A 95 -3.03 -1.26 -0.09
C MET A 95 -3.04 -2.60 -0.84
N LEU A 96 -1.89 -3.28 -0.94
CA LEU A 96 -1.78 -4.58 -1.62
C LEU A 96 -2.07 -5.79 -0.71
N ALA A 97 -2.12 -5.61 0.61
CA ALA A 97 -2.39 -6.70 1.56
C ALA A 97 -3.68 -7.53 1.29
N PRO A 98 -4.80 -6.95 0.80
CA PRO A 98 -5.96 -7.76 0.42
C PRO A 98 -5.71 -8.63 -0.80
N LEU A 99 -4.94 -8.14 -1.78
CA LEU A 99 -4.60 -8.89 -3.00
C LEU A 99 -3.70 -10.09 -2.68
N THR A 100 -2.75 -9.95 -1.76
CA THR A 100 -1.91 -11.08 -1.35
C THR A 100 -2.73 -12.18 -0.71
N ARG A 101 -3.73 -11.86 0.12
CA ARG A 101 -4.66 -12.85 0.70
C ARG A 101 -5.46 -13.60 -0.37
N ILE A 102 -5.94 -12.90 -1.39
CA ILE A 102 -6.65 -13.52 -2.52
C ILE A 102 -5.69 -14.43 -3.29
N ALA A 103 -4.46 -13.98 -3.55
CA ALA A 103 -3.45 -14.77 -4.24
C ALA A 103 -3.05 -16.04 -3.46
N ASP A 104 -2.92 -15.94 -2.14
CA ASP A 104 -2.59 -17.09 -1.29
C ASP A 104 -3.73 -18.11 -1.26
N ALA A 105 -4.98 -17.66 -1.20
CA ALA A 105 -6.12 -18.55 -1.34
C ALA A 105 -6.16 -19.24 -2.71
N ALA A 106 -5.82 -18.53 -3.79
CA ALA A 106 -5.71 -19.12 -5.11
C ALA A 106 -4.62 -20.19 -5.19
N ARG A 107 -3.45 -19.97 -4.56
CA ARG A 107 -2.39 -20.99 -4.45
C ARG A 107 -2.83 -22.21 -3.64
N MET A 108 -3.61 -22.02 -2.58
CA MET A 108 -4.15 -23.15 -1.82
C MET A 108 -5.17 -23.95 -2.63
N ALA A 109 -6.02 -23.27 -3.39
CA ALA A 109 -6.96 -23.91 -4.29
C ALA A 109 -6.27 -24.71 -5.41
N SER A 110 -5.18 -24.17 -5.99
CA SER A 110 -4.40 -24.90 -7.02
C SER A 110 -3.75 -26.17 -6.47
N ASN A 111 -3.48 -26.24 -5.17
CA ASN A 111 -2.91 -27.40 -4.51
C ASN A 111 -3.98 -28.44 -4.09
N GLY A 112 -5.22 -28.29 -4.55
CA GLY A 112 -6.33 -29.24 -4.32
C GLY A 112 -7.23 -28.92 -3.12
N SER A 113 -6.93 -27.88 -2.34
CA SER A 113 -7.76 -27.46 -1.21
C SER A 113 -8.90 -26.53 -1.65
N LEU A 114 -9.87 -27.08 -2.36
CA LEU A 114 -11.04 -26.35 -2.89
C LEU A 114 -12.05 -25.92 -1.82
N SER A 115 -11.96 -26.45 -0.59
CA SER A 115 -12.82 -26.06 0.53
C SER A 115 -12.42 -24.75 1.18
N HIS A 116 -11.23 -24.23 0.87
CA HIS A 116 -10.78 -22.96 1.43
C HIS A 116 -11.56 -21.81 0.79
N ARG A 117 -12.05 -20.89 1.61
CA ARG A 117 -12.77 -19.68 1.16
C ARG A 117 -12.03 -18.47 1.69
N ILE A 118 -11.88 -17.45 0.86
CA ILE A 118 -11.18 -16.21 1.22
C ILE A 118 -11.91 -15.52 2.35
N ARG A 119 -13.26 -15.43 2.29
CA ARG A 119 -14.12 -14.79 3.30
C ARG A 119 -13.54 -13.47 3.81
N LEU A 120 -13.10 -12.61 2.88
CA LEU A 120 -12.37 -11.39 3.22
C LEU A 120 -13.20 -10.56 4.22
N PRO A 121 -12.74 -10.27 5.45
CA PRO A 121 -13.54 -9.54 6.43
C PRO A 121 -13.61 -8.04 6.07
N GLY A 122 -14.75 -7.39 6.30
CA GLY A 122 -14.87 -5.93 6.15
C GLY A 122 -16.12 -5.45 5.40
N ARG A 123 -16.12 -4.15 5.07
CA ARG A 123 -17.16 -3.44 4.32
C ARG A 123 -17.10 -3.86 2.83
N SER A 124 -18.16 -3.61 2.06
CA SER A 124 -18.13 -3.89 0.62
C SER A 124 -17.25 -2.86 -0.11
N ASP A 125 -16.09 -3.30 -0.56
CA ASP A 125 -15.19 -2.59 -1.47
C ASP A 125 -14.80 -3.51 -2.64
N GLU A 126 -14.06 -2.96 -3.60
CA GLU A 126 -13.71 -3.64 -4.86
C GLU A 126 -12.86 -4.91 -4.61
N PHE A 127 -12.02 -4.93 -3.58
CA PHE A 127 -11.27 -6.13 -3.20
C PHE A 127 -12.16 -7.21 -2.62
N ARG A 128 -13.19 -6.81 -1.86
CA ARG A 128 -14.18 -7.74 -1.34
C ARG A 128 -15.06 -8.31 -2.44
N GLU A 129 -15.50 -7.49 -3.38
CA GLU A 129 -16.25 -7.94 -4.55
C GLU A 129 -15.45 -8.97 -5.34
N LEU A 130 -14.15 -8.72 -5.58
CA LEU A 130 -13.25 -9.68 -6.20
C LEU A 130 -13.14 -10.99 -5.40
N ALA A 131 -13.03 -10.91 -4.07
CA ALA A 131 -12.97 -12.09 -3.21
C ALA A 131 -14.28 -12.91 -3.25
N ASP A 132 -15.44 -12.25 -3.29
CA ASP A 132 -16.74 -12.92 -3.35
C ASP A 132 -16.95 -13.62 -4.72
N VAL A 133 -16.49 -13.00 -5.82
CA VAL A 133 -16.45 -13.64 -7.15
C VAL A 133 -15.56 -14.88 -7.14
N PHE A 134 -14.39 -14.80 -6.52
CA PHE A 134 -13.47 -15.94 -6.41
C PHE A 134 -14.05 -17.08 -5.56
N ASP A 135 -14.67 -16.75 -4.43
CA ASP A 135 -15.34 -17.74 -3.57
C ASP A 135 -16.48 -18.46 -4.34
N THR A 136 -17.22 -17.75 -5.19
CA THR A 136 -18.27 -18.32 -6.06
C THR A 136 -17.68 -19.27 -7.11
N MET A 137 -16.56 -18.90 -7.74
CA MET A 137 -15.85 -19.77 -8.70
C MET A 137 -15.39 -21.07 -8.03
N LEU A 138 -14.84 -21.00 -6.82
CA LEU A 138 -14.42 -22.19 -6.07
C LEU A 138 -15.59 -23.10 -5.72
N GLU A 139 -16.76 -22.53 -5.40
CA GLU A 139 -17.97 -23.30 -5.13
C GLU A 139 -18.43 -24.10 -6.35
N GLN A 140 -18.46 -23.47 -7.53
CA GLN A 140 -18.79 -24.15 -8.78
C GLN A 140 -17.77 -25.24 -9.14
N LEU A 141 -16.48 -24.98 -8.95
CA LEU A 141 -15.45 -25.98 -9.21
C LEU A 141 -15.59 -27.19 -8.28
N GLN A 142 -15.89 -26.94 -6.99
CA GLN A 142 -16.11 -27.99 -6.01
C GLN A 142 -17.35 -28.84 -6.34
N SER A 143 -18.45 -28.25 -6.82
CA SER A 143 -19.62 -29.02 -7.24
C SER A 143 -19.33 -29.91 -8.44
N HIS A 144 -18.61 -29.41 -9.45
CA HIS A 144 -18.23 -30.20 -10.63
C HIS A 144 -17.30 -31.36 -10.28
N VAL A 145 -16.31 -31.15 -9.41
CA VAL A 145 -15.42 -32.22 -8.94
C VAL A 145 -16.20 -33.28 -8.14
N ALA A 146 -17.14 -32.86 -7.30
CA ALA A 146 -17.95 -33.79 -6.51
C ALA A 146 -18.86 -34.66 -7.40
N GLU A 147 -19.43 -34.11 -8.47
CA GLU A 147 -20.20 -34.86 -9.46
C GLU A 147 -19.35 -35.89 -10.20
N GLN A 148 -18.15 -35.50 -10.65
CA GLN A 148 -17.20 -36.42 -11.30
C GLN A 148 -16.79 -37.58 -10.39
N GLN A 149 -16.53 -37.31 -9.11
CA GLN A 149 -16.20 -38.36 -8.13
C GLN A 149 -17.36 -39.34 -7.90
N ARG A 150 -18.60 -38.84 -7.82
CA ARG A 150 -19.79 -39.71 -7.70
C ARG A 150 -19.97 -40.58 -8.94
N PHE A 151 -19.76 -40.02 -10.14
CA PHE A 151 -19.84 -40.79 -11.38
C PHE A 151 -18.76 -41.88 -11.45
N ALA A 152 -17.51 -41.55 -11.13
CA ALA A 152 -16.41 -42.50 -11.10
C ALA A 152 -16.63 -43.63 -10.07
N ALA A 153 -17.18 -43.29 -8.89
CA ALA A 153 -17.55 -44.27 -7.88
C ALA A 153 -18.66 -45.21 -8.38
N ASN A 154 -19.72 -44.66 -8.95
CA ASN A 154 -20.83 -45.45 -9.50
C ASN A 154 -20.39 -46.37 -10.65
N ALA A 155 -19.58 -45.86 -11.59
CA ALA A 155 -19.01 -46.67 -12.67
C ALA A 155 -18.12 -47.81 -12.15
N SER A 156 -17.31 -47.53 -11.12
CA SER A 156 -16.49 -48.55 -10.46
C SER A 156 -17.34 -49.61 -9.75
N HIS A 157 -18.51 -49.24 -9.23
CA HIS A 157 -19.47 -50.18 -8.67
C HIS A 157 -20.12 -51.04 -9.75
N GLU A 158 -20.59 -50.45 -10.85
CA GLU A 158 -21.25 -51.20 -11.94
C GLU A 158 -20.30 -52.18 -12.65
N LEU A 159 -19.03 -51.81 -12.84
CA LEU A 159 -18.01 -52.68 -13.45
C LEU A 159 -17.58 -53.85 -12.53
N ARG A 160 -17.85 -53.79 -11.22
CA ARG A 160 -17.54 -54.88 -10.29
C ARG A 160 -18.62 -55.96 -10.22
N THR A 161 -19.81 -55.68 -10.75
CA THR A 161 -21.00 -56.54 -10.71
C THR A 161 -21.40 -57.28 -12.01
N PRO A 162 -20.70 -57.27 -13.15
CA PRO A 162 -21.12 -58.04 -14.31
C PRO A 162 -20.31 -59.33 -14.44
N LEU A 163 -20.37 -60.23 -13.44
CA LEU A 163 -19.95 -61.63 -13.60
C LEU A 163 -20.88 -62.65 -12.89
N ALA A 164 -22.02 -62.22 -12.33
CA ALA A 164 -22.94 -63.11 -11.61
C ALA A 164 -24.22 -63.50 -12.37
N ILE A 165 -24.42 -63.01 -13.60
CA ILE A 165 -25.64 -63.25 -14.38
C ILE A 165 -25.27 -63.80 -15.76
N SER A 166 -24.58 -64.94 -15.81
CA SER A 166 -24.48 -65.77 -17.02
C SER A 166 -24.03 -67.19 -16.67
N GLN A 167 -24.84 -67.94 -15.92
CA GLN A 167 -24.85 -69.42 -15.96
C GLN A 167 -26.27 -69.91 -15.72
#